data_AF-A0A6G1EBN6-F1
#
_entry.id   AF-A0A6G1EBN6-F1
#
_cell.length_a   1.000
_cell.length_b   1.000
_cell.length_c   1.000
_cell.angle_alpha   90.00
_cell.angle_beta   90.00
_cell.angle_gamma   90.00
#
_symmetry.space_group_name_H-M   'P 1'
#
loop_
_entity.id
_entity.type
_entity.pdbx_description
1 polymer ?
#
loop_
_entity_poly.entity_id
_entity_poly.type
_entity_poly.pdbx_seq_one_letter_code
_entity_poly.pdbx_strand_id
1 'polypeptide(L)'
;MYYSVEEDIRLLSAWINNPTNPIEGVSRKGETYWTKVAESYNATTPPGRKRDANCLKGHWHKTSKKVAFFNGCNVQLKDTYVSGRSGNQLMQEALELYWSRAKGKQFAYVHWWKPNVEDVQRILPNKDVI
;
A
#
# COMPACT_ATOMS: atom_id res chain seq x y z
N MET A 1 2.65 -9.09 -14.38
CA MET A 1 3.81 -9.41 -13.54
C MET A 1 3.33 -9.65 -12.12
N TYR A 2 3.68 -10.78 -11.53
CA TYR A 2 3.29 -11.16 -10.17
C TYR A 2 4.31 -10.62 -9.15
N TYR A 3 3.82 -10.10 -8.02
CA TYR A 3 4.62 -9.69 -6.87
C TYR A 3 4.31 -10.65 -5.72
N SER A 4 5.37 -11.19 -5.12
CA SER A 4 5.32 -11.98 -3.89
C SER A 4 5.17 -11.09 -2.66
N VAL A 5 4.82 -11.68 -1.52
CA VAL A 5 4.72 -10.96 -0.24
C VAL A 5 6.07 -10.35 0.13
N GLU A 6 7.18 -11.04 -0.14
CA GLU A 6 8.53 -10.53 0.13
C GLU A 6 8.89 -9.34 -0.77
N GLU A 7 8.50 -9.36 -2.04
CA GLU A 7 8.70 -8.22 -2.94
C GLU A 7 7.85 -7.02 -2.53
N ASP A 8 6.62 -7.26 -2.07
CA ASP A 8 5.74 -6.22 -1.56
C ASP A 8 6.29 -5.56 -0.28
N ILE A 9 6.77 -6.36 0.67
CA ILE A 9 7.42 -5.86 1.88
C ILE A 9 8.67 -5.04 1.51
N ARG A 10 9.50 -5.54 0.60
CA ARG A 10 10.69 -4.81 0.13
C ARG A 10 10.33 -3.47 -0.50
N LEU A 11 9.25 -3.42 -1.30
CA LEU A 11 8.77 -2.18 -1.90
C LEU A 11 8.25 -1.20 -0.83
N LEU A 12 7.49 -1.67 0.14
CA LEU A 12 7.03 -0.85 1.28
C LEU A 12 8.22 -0.27 2.04
N SER A 13 9.22 -1.09 2.38
CA SER A 13 10.44 -0.63 3.05
C SER A 13 11.22 0.39 2.21
N ALA A 14 11.41 0.13 0.92
CA ALA A 14 12.10 1.06 0.02
C ALA A 14 11.36 2.39 -0.09
N TRP A 15 10.04 2.39 -0.12
CA TRP A 15 9.24 3.61 -0.16
C TRP A 15 9.32 4.41 1.15
N ILE A 16 9.25 3.74 2.31
CA ILE A 16 9.33 4.38 3.63
C ILE A 16 10.71 5.01 3.87
N ASN A 17 11.77 4.28 3.51
CA ASN A 17 13.16 4.69 3.77
C ASN A 17 13.67 5.81 2.85
N ASN A 18 12.91 6.18 1.82
CA ASN A 18 13.22 7.31 0.95
C ASN A 18 12.26 8.48 1.28
N PRO A 19 12.63 9.44 2.14
CA PRO A 19 11.82 10.62 2.40
C PRO A 19 11.87 11.58 1.21
N THR A 20 10.73 12.20 0.89
CA THR A 20 10.64 13.24 -0.15
C THR A 20 11.14 14.56 0.42
N ASN A 21 12.26 15.10 -0.08
CA ASN A 21 12.72 16.43 0.32
C ASN A 21 11.78 17.50 -0.26
N PRO A 22 11.26 18.44 0.56
CA PRO A 22 10.26 19.42 0.09
C PRO A 22 10.77 20.43 -0.96
N ILE A 23 12.09 20.57 -1.12
CA ILE A 23 12.75 21.76 -1.70
C ILE A 23 12.79 21.80 -3.25
N GLU A 24 12.67 20.68 -3.98
CA GLU A 24 12.96 20.66 -5.44
C GLU A 24 11.73 20.44 -6.33
N GLY A 25 11.26 21.44 -7.09
CA GLY A 25 10.21 21.43 -8.16
C GLY A 25 9.40 20.15 -8.53
N VAL A 26 8.06 20.25 -8.41
CA VAL A 26 6.99 19.23 -8.50
C VAL A 26 7.13 18.16 -9.60
N SER A 27 7.44 18.50 -10.85
CA SER A 27 7.48 17.52 -11.94
C SER A 27 8.74 16.66 -11.96
N ARG A 28 9.87 17.21 -11.49
CA ARG A 28 11.13 16.45 -11.34
C ARG A 28 11.11 15.59 -10.06
N LYS A 29 10.26 15.90 -9.07
CA LYS A 29 10.10 15.14 -7.80
C LYS A 29 9.70 13.69 -8.04
N GLY A 30 8.67 13.46 -8.86
CA GLY A 30 8.07 12.14 -9.00
C GLY A 30 9.00 11.12 -9.69
N GLU A 31 9.62 11.52 -10.79
CA GLU A 31 10.55 10.66 -11.53
C GLU A 31 11.83 10.39 -10.74
N THR A 32 12.40 11.43 -10.10
CA THR A 32 13.60 11.29 -9.26
C THR A 32 13.31 10.46 -8.00
N TYR A 33 12.12 10.56 -7.41
CA TYR A 33 11.73 9.78 -6.24
C TYR A 33 11.63 8.29 -6.54
N TRP A 34 10.88 7.92 -7.58
CA TRP A 34 10.71 6.51 -7.94
C TRP A 34 12.02 5.86 -8.41
N THR A 35 12.96 6.65 -8.96
CA THR A 35 14.33 6.19 -9.20
C THR A 35 15.04 5.80 -7.91
N LYS A 36 15.03 6.64 -6.87
CA LYS A 36 15.62 6.32 -5.55
C LYS A 36 14.95 5.12 -4.88
N VAL A 37 13.63 5.01 -5.00
CA VAL A 37 12.88 3.83 -4.51
C VAL A 37 13.32 2.58 -5.27
N ALA A 38 13.49 2.64 -6.59
CA ALA A 38 13.97 1.52 -7.39
C ALA A 38 15.40 1.13 -7.04
N GLU A 39 16.29 2.09 -6.80
CA GLU A 39 17.65 1.83 -6.33
C GLU A 39 17.65 1.10 -4.98
N SER A 40 16.90 1.62 -4.00
CA SER A 40 16.77 1.00 -2.67
C SER A 40 16.15 -0.40 -2.74
N TYR A 41 15.09 -0.57 -3.53
CA TYR A 41 14.47 -1.87 -3.77
C TYR A 41 15.45 -2.85 -4.42
N ASN A 42 16.19 -2.42 -5.45
CA ASN A 42 17.08 -3.29 -6.21
C ASN A 42 18.39 -3.62 -5.48
N ALA A 43 18.79 -2.84 -4.47
CA ALA A 43 20.02 -3.05 -3.69
C ALA A 43 20.08 -4.42 -3.00
N THR A 44 18.92 -4.94 -2.57
CA THR A 44 18.80 -6.25 -1.90
C THR A 44 18.05 -7.28 -2.73
N THR A 45 17.80 -6.99 -4.02
CA THR A 45 16.98 -7.84 -4.89
C THR A 45 17.86 -8.73 -5.80
N PRO A 46 17.59 -10.05 -5.85
CA PRO A 46 18.29 -10.96 -6.77
C PRO A 46 18.17 -10.52 -8.25
N PRO A 47 19.18 -10.77 -9.12
CA PRO A 47 19.20 -10.28 -10.49
C PRO A 47 17.92 -10.52 -11.30
N GLY A 48 17.30 -11.70 -11.19
CA GLY A 48 16.07 -12.05 -11.91
C GLY A 48 14.77 -11.45 -11.34
N ARG A 49 14.85 -10.68 -10.25
CA ARG A 49 13.69 -10.05 -9.59
C ARG A 49 13.77 -8.53 -9.53
N LYS A 50 14.82 -7.91 -10.10
CA LYS A 50 14.97 -6.46 -10.16
C LYS A 50 13.84 -5.83 -10.98
N ARG A 51 13.46 -4.61 -10.61
CA ARG A 51 12.34 -3.87 -11.22
C ARG A 51 12.78 -2.44 -11.52
N ASP A 52 12.33 -1.91 -12.65
CA ASP A 52 12.46 -0.48 -12.91
C ASP A 52 11.45 0.34 -12.10
N ALA A 53 11.70 1.65 -12.03
CA ALA A 53 10.88 2.61 -11.31
C ALA A 53 9.41 2.62 -11.76
N ASN A 54 9.13 2.45 -13.05
CA ASN A 54 7.77 2.47 -13.60
C ASN A 54 6.98 1.22 -13.20
N CYS A 55 7.62 0.04 -13.19
CA CYS A 55 7.03 -1.19 -12.69
C CYS A 55 6.64 -1.06 -11.22
N LEU A 56 7.56 -0.57 -10.38
CA LEU A 56 7.31 -0.38 -8.94
C LEU A 56 6.22 0.66 -8.68
N LYS A 57 6.27 1.80 -9.37
CA LYS A 57 5.25 2.86 -9.30
C LYS A 57 3.87 2.34 -9.69
N GLY A 58 3.78 1.64 -10.83
CA GLY A 58 2.54 1.07 -11.32
C GLY A 58 1.94 0.04 -10.36
N HIS A 59 2.78 -0.81 -9.75
CA HIS A 59 2.35 -1.77 -8.74
C HIS A 59 1.87 -1.07 -7.46
N TRP A 60 2.61 -0.07 -6.98
CA TRP A 60 2.23 0.75 -5.83
C TRP A 60 0.84 1.37 -6.00
N HIS A 61 0.60 2.15 -7.05
CA HIS A 61 -0.70 2.82 -7.23
C HIS A 61 -1.86 1.81 -7.35
N LYS A 62 -1.65 0.67 -8.02
CA LYS A 62 -2.68 -0.38 -8.14
C LYS A 62 -2.99 -1.01 -6.79
N THR A 63 -1.97 -1.31 -6.00
CA THR A 63 -2.12 -1.97 -4.70
C THR A 63 -2.67 -1.02 -3.65
N SER A 64 -2.15 0.21 -3.57
CA SER A 64 -2.62 1.24 -2.64
C SER A 64 -4.11 1.54 -2.81
N LYS A 65 -4.64 1.56 -4.05
CA LYS A 65 -6.08 1.69 -4.30
C LYS A 65 -6.91 0.57 -3.66
N LYS A 66 -6.43 -0.68 -3.75
CA LYS A 66 -7.12 -1.84 -3.15
C LYS A 66 -7.05 -1.80 -1.63
N VAL A 67 -5.90 -1.41 -1.08
CA VAL A 67 -5.68 -1.26 0.37
C VAL A 67 -6.55 -0.14 0.94
N ALA A 68 -6.62 1.01 0.27
CA ALA A 68 -7.50 2.12 0.64
C ALA A 68 -8.98 1.71 0.62
N PHE A 69 -9.39 0.95 -0.39
CA PHE A 69 -10.76 0.46 -0.48
C PHE A 69 -11.11 -0.52 0.65
N PHE A 70 -10.21 -1.45 0.97
CA PHE A 70 -10.35 -2.32 2.14
C PHE A 70 -10.41 -1.52 3.44
N ASN A 71 -9.54 -0.51 3.59
CA ASN A 71 -9.54 0.37 4.75
C ASN A 71 -10.89 1.09 4.92
N GLY A 72 -11.51 1.56 3.84
CA GLY A 72 -12.84 2.15 3.87
C GLY A 72 -13.92 1.18 4.37
N CYS A 73 -13.84 -0.10 3.98
CA CYS A 73 -14.75 -1.14 4.51
C CYS A 73 -14.54 -1.34 6.01
N ASN A 74 -13.30 -1.42 6.46
CA ASN A 74 -12.97 -1.57 7.87
C ASN A 74 -13.37 -0.35 8.72
N VAL A 75 -13.14 0.88 8.25
CA VAL A 75 -13.55 2.12 8.94
C VAL A 75 -15.07 2.18 9.06
N GLN A 76 -15.80 1.89 7.98
CA GLN A 76 -17.26 1.87 8.03
C GLN A 76 -17.80 0.88 9.05
N LEU A 77 -17.21 -0.31 9.13
CA LEU A 77 -17.59 -1.29 10.14
C LEU A 77 -17.27 -0.75 11.53
N LYS A 78 -16.05 -0.24 11.77
CA LYS A 78 -15.66 0.38 13.05
C LYS A 78 -16.64 1.47 13.51
N ASP A 79 -17.06 2.37 12.61
CA ASP A 79 -17.96 3.48 12.94
C ASP A 79 -19.39 3.02 13.25
N THR A 80 -19.82 1.90 12.65
CA THR A 80 -21.14 1.29 12.90
C THR A 80 -21.12 0.44 14.19
N TYR A 81 -19.96 0.25 14.81
CA TYR A 81 -19.76 -0.72 15.88
C TYR A 81 -19.91 -0.13 17.28
N VAL A 82 -20.99 -0.50 17.99
CA VAL A 82 -21.37 0.12 19.29
C VAL A 82 -20.83 -0.62 20.53
N SER A 83 -20.43 -1.89 20.45
CA SER A 83 -19.54 -2.61 21.42
C SER A 83 -19.57 -4.14 21.18
N GLY A 84 -18.51 -4.85 21.56
CA GLY A 84 -18.59 -6.29 21.89
C GLY A 84 -17.98 -7.32 20.92
N ARG A 85 -17.38 -6.95 19.77
CA ARG A 85 -16.66 -7.92 18.90
C ARG A 85 -15.14 -7.77 19.01
N SER A 86 -14.45 -8.91 18.88
CA SER A 86 -12.98 -8.96 18.87
C SER A 86 -12.42 -8.41 17.55
N GLY A 87 -11.16 -7.93 17.55
CA GLY A 87 -10.52 -7.42 16.33
C GLY A 87 -10.44 -8.43 15.18
N ASN A 88 -10.43 -9.74 15.49
CA ASN A 88 -10.46 -10.81 14.49
C ASN A 88 -11.82 -10.92 13.79
N GLN A 89 -12.93 -10.72 14.52
CA GLN A 89 -14.27 -10.73 13.93
C GLN A 89 -14.45 -9.53 12.99
N LEU A 90 -14.03 -8.34 13.44
CA LEU A 90 -14.04 -7.13 12.62
C LEU A 90 -13.24 -7.30 11.32
N MET A 91 -12.09 -7.96 11.38
CA MET A 91 -11.28 -8.27 10.19
C MET A 91 -12.04 -9.20 9.22
N GLN A 92 -12.68 -10.25 9.71
CA GLN A 92 -13.44 -11.19 8.87
C GLN A 92 -14.60 -10.47 8.18
N GLU A 93 -15.35 -9.65 8.90
CA GLU A 93 -16.45 -8.86 8.34
C GLU A 93 -15.97 -7.83 7.33
N ALA A 94 -14.82 -7.20 7.57
CA ALA A 94 -14.21 -6.28 6.60
C ALA A 94 -13.81 -6.99 5.31
N LEU A 95 -13.31 -8.24 5.39
CA LEU A 95 -12.99 -9.07 4.23
C LEU A 95 -14.25 -9.46 3.44
N GLU A 96 -15.34 -9.83 4.13
CA GLU A 96 -16.62 -10.14 3.52
C GLU A 96 -17.24 -8.92 2.83
N LEU A 97 -17.22 -7.77 3.51
CA LEU A 97 -17.71 -6.50 2.95
C LEU A 97 -16.89 -6.09 1.73
N TYR A 98 -15.57 -6.23 1.78
CA TYR A 98 -14.71 -6.00 0.62
C TYR A 98 -15.06 -6.95 -0.52
N TRP A 99 -15.21 -8.24 -0.27
CA TRP A 99 -15.52 -9.24 -1.29
C TRP A 99 -16.83 -8.91 -2.03
N SER A 100 -17.87 -8.56 -1.26
CA SER A 100 -19.17 -8.12 -1.79
C SER A 100 -19.02 -6.89 -2.71
N ARG A 101 -18.30 -5.86 -2.25
CA ARG A 101 -18.14 -4.62 -3.02
C ARG A 101 -17.14 -4.72 -4.17
N ALA A 102 -16.16 -5.62 -4.07
CA ALA A 102 -15.15 -5.88 -5.07
C ALA A 102 -15.60 -6.89 -6.15
N LYS A 103 -16.90 -7.21 -6.21
CA LYS A 103 -17.50 -8.13 -7.18
C LYS A 103 -16.88 -9.53 -7.10
N GLY A 104 -16.75 -10.05 -5.88
CA GLY A 104 -16.24 -11.39 -5.62
C GLY A 104 -14.71 -11.52 -5.58
N LYS A 105 -13.97 -10.41 -5.64
CA LYS A 105 -12.50 -10.43 -5.57
C LYS A 105 -12.03 -10.47 -4.11
N GLN A 106 -11.17 -11.43 -3.81
CA GLN A 106 -10.53 -11.53 -2.49
C GLN A 106 -9.50 -10.42 -2.28
N PHE A 107 -9.38 -9.96 -1.04
CA PHE A 107 -8.34 -9.03 -0.64
C PHE A 107 -7.04 -9.79 -0.31
N ALA A 108 -6.05 -9.69 -1.19
CA ALA A 108 -4.76 -10.40 -1.06
C ALA A 108 -3.65 -9.57 -0.40
N TYR A 109 -3.94 -8.35 0.08
CA TYR A 109 -2.93 -7.38 0.53
C TYR A 109 -3.02 -7.08 2.03
N VAL A 110 -3.34 -8.11 2.82
CA VAL A 110 -3.40 -7.99 4.28
C VAL A 110 -2.04 -7.56 4.85
N HIS A 111 -0.92 -8.00 4.27
CA HIS A 111 0.44 -7.57 4.64
C HIS A 111 0.71 -6.09 4.33
N TRP A 112 0.00 -5.47 3.40
CA TRP A 112 0.05 -4.01 3.21
C TRP A 112 -0.84 -3.28 4.21
N TRP A 113 -1.92 -3.90 4.68
CA TRP A 113 -2.87 -3.21 5.53
C TRP A 113 -2.53 -3.34 7.02
N LYS A 114 -2.19 -4.55 7.49
CA LYS A 114 -2.03 -4.91 8.92
C LYS A 114 -0.88 -4.18 9.63
N PRO A 115 0.35 -4.08 9.08
CA PRO A 115 1.41 -3.29 9.71
C PRO A 115 1.11 -1.79 9.69
N ASN A 116 0.27 -1.37 8.76
CA ASN A 116 0.02 0.01 8.46
C ASN A 116 -1.30 0.50 9.06
N VAL A 117 -2.06 -0.21 9.90
CA VAL A 117 -3.38 0.29 10.36
C VAL A 117 -3.28 1.60 11.16
N GLU A 118 -2.15 1.86 11.81
CA GLU A 118 -1.83 3.15 12.46
C GLU A 118 -1.21 4.17 11.48
N ASP A 119 -0.45 3.71 10.49
CA ASP A 119 0.17 4.57 9.47
C ASP A 119 -0.69 4.78 8.21
N VAL A 120 -1.81 4.07 8.02
CA VAL A 120 -2.67 4.13 6.81
C VAL A 120 -3.25 5.54 6.67
N GLN A 121 -3.47 6.23 7.80
CA GLN A 121 -3.84 7.65 7.84
C GLN A 121 -2.69 8.59 7.44
N ARG A 122 -1.42 8.18 7.56
CA ARG A 122 -0.23 8.89 7.01
C ARG A 122 0.15 8.45 5.58
N ILE A 123 -0.24 7.24 5.17
CA ILE A 123 0.11 6.62 3.88
C ILE A 123 -0.81 7.09 2.74
N LEU A 124 -2.03 7.55 3.06
CA LEU A 124 -3.05 7.90 2.07
C LEU A 124 -3.35 9.40 1.84
N PRO A 125 -2.86 10.40 2.60
CA PRO A 125 -2.92 11.78 2.16
C PRO A 125 -1.60 12.20 1.49
N ASN A 126 -1.70 12.64 0.23
CA ASN A 126 -0.73 13.54 -0.44
C ASN A 126 0.71 13.05 -0.65
N LYS A 127 0.91 12.05 -1.53
CA LYS A 127 2.16 11.99 -2.33
C LYS A 127 1.97 12.02 -3.85
N ASP A 128 0.72 11.93 -4.32
CA ASP A 128 0.35 12.08 -5.74
C ASP A 128 -0.66 13.23 -5.97
N VAL A 129 -0.99 13.99 -4.92
CA VAL A 129 -1.73 15.25 -5.00
C VAL A 129 -0.86 16.27 -4.30
N ILE A 130 -0.09 16.99 -5.11
CA ILE A 130 0.46 18.37 -5.03
C ILE A 130 1.71 18.40 -5.91
#